data_AF-A0A816PCR9-F1
#
_entry.id   AF-A0A816PCR9-F1
#
_cell.length_a   1.000
_cell.length_b   1.000
_cell.length_c   1.000
_cell.angle_alpha   90.00
_cell.angle_beta   90.00
_cell.angle_gamma   90.00
#
_symmetry.space_group_name_H-M   'P 1'
#
loop_
_entity.id
_entity.type
_entity.pdbx_description
1 polymer ?
#
loop_
_entity_poly.entity_id
_entity_poly.type
_entity_poly.pdbx_seq_one_letter_code
_entity_poly.pdbx_strand_id
1 'polypeptide(L)'
;MMPEISYRDFRVGSQFFVMARRHALMVIRERKLWRKFRLPCVDDGSCYPEEHYFPTLLSLEDPEGCSRFTLTRVNWTGSVGGHPHTYGANEVSPRLIRSLRRSNSSLDYFFARKFSPESLRGLMEIADDVIFRD
;
A
#
# COMPACT_ATOMS: atom_id res chain seq x y z
N MET A 1 20.98 -9.33 -22.92
CA MET A 1 19.60 -9.87 -22.92
C MET A 1 18.65 -8.69 -22.81
N MET A 2 17.58 -8.63 -23.60
CA MET A 2 16.55 -7.60 -23.48
C MET A 2 15.74 -7.81 -22.18
N PRO A 3 15.30 -6.75 -21.50
CA PRO A 3 14.54 -6.88 -20.26
C PRO A 3 13.18 -7.54 -20.52
N GLU A 4 12.72 -8.39 -19.59
CA GLU A 4 11.41 -9.06 -19.70
C GLU A 4 10.22 -8.09 -19.64
N ILE A 5 10.43 -6.90 -19.07
CA ILE A 5 9.44 -5.81 -18.92
C ILE A 5 10.04 -4.56 -19.54
N SER A 6 9.27 -3.84 -20.37
CA SER A 6 9.72 -2.55 -20.89
C SER A 6 9.74 -1.51 -19.77
N TYR A 7 10.64 -0.53 -19.84
CA TYR A 7 10.70 0.53 -18.81
C TYR A 7 9.36 1.25 -18.64
N ARG A 8 8.57 1.40 -19.70
CA ARG A 8 7.26 2.09 -19.68
C ARG A 8 6.17 1.29 -18.96
N ASP A 9 6.33 -0.02 -18.88
CA ASP A 9 5.38 -0.94 -18.24
C ASP A 9 5.76 -1.23 -16.78
N PHE A 10 6.98 -0.87 -16.38
CA PHE A 10 7.40 -1.00 -14.99
C PHE A 10 6.55 -0.09 -14.10
N ARG A 11 6.04 -0.64 -13.01
CA ARG A 11 5.18 0.07 -12.06
C ARG A 11 5.77 0.05 -10.66
N VAL A 12 5.42 1.07 -9.90
CA VAL A 12 5.61 1.17 -8.46
C VAL A 12 4.25 1.37 -7.82
N GLY A 13 4.04 0.78 -6.65
CA GLY A 13 2.79 0.84 -5.91
C GLY A 13 3.00 0.69 -4.42
N SER A 14 1.91 0.72 -3.66
CA SER A 14 1.97 0.53 -2.22
C SER A 14 2.27 -0.92 -1.85
N GLN A 15 3.09 -1.14 -0.82
CA GLN A 15 3.23 -2.45 -0.15
C GLN A 15 1.91 -2.95 0.45
N PHE A 16 1.00 -2.03 0.75
CA PHE A 16 -0.30 -2.34 1.36
C PHE A 16 -1.36 -2.27 0.26
N PHE A 17 -1.89 -3.43 -0.12
CA PHE A 17 -2.94 -3.53 -1.12
C PHE A 17 -3.89 -4.68 -0.76
N VAL A 18 -5.06 -4.67 -1.40
CA VAL A 18 -6.02 -5.78 -1.32
C VAL A 18 -6.07 -6.46 -2.67
N MET A 19 -6.14 -7.78 -2.68
CA MET A 19 -6.09 -8.58 -3.88
C MET A 19 -7.28 -9.54 -3.94
N ALA A 20 -7.98 -9.57 -5.06
CA ALA A 20 -9.02 -10.54 -5.29
C ALA A 20 -8.41 -11.94 -5.48
N ARG A 21 -9.16 -12.99 -5.10
CA ARG A 21 -8.70 -14.39 -5.22
C ARG A 21 -8.18 -14.75 -6.62
N ARG A 22 -8.81 -14.23 -7.67
CA ARG A 22 -8.39 -14.48 -9.07
C ARG A 22 -6.99 -13.95 -9.35
N HIS A 23 -6.64 -12.77 -8.85
CA HIS A 23 -5.32 -12.16 -8.98
C HIS A 23 -4.29 -12.88 -8.12
N ALA A 24 -4.66 -13.36 -6.94
CA ALA A 24 -3.76 -14.17 -6.11
C ALA A 24 -3.35 -15.47 -6.83
N LEU A 25 -4.30 -16.15 -7.49
CA LEU A 25 -3.99 -17.34 -8.28
C LEU A 25 -3.09 -17.02 -9.48
N MET A 26 -3.27 -15.87 -10.12
CA MET A 26 -2.39 -15.39 -11.19
C MET A 26 -0.95 -15.20 -10.69
N VAL A 27 -0.77 -14.50 -9.57
CA VAL A 27 0.55 -14.31 -8.94
C VAL A 27 1.22 -15.65 -8.61
N ILE A 28 0.49 -16.58 -7.98
CA ILE A 28 1.03 -17.88 -7.58
C ILE A 28 1.52 -18.69 -8.78
N ARG A 29 0.85 -18.57 -9.94
CA ARG A 29 1.20 -19.27 -11.18
C ARG A 29 2.33 -18.60 -11.96
N GLU A 30 2.53 -17.30 -11.77
CA GLU A 30 3.55 -16.54 -12.47
C GLU A 30 4.96 -17.02 -12.06
N ARG A 31 5.84 -17.17 -13.05
CA ARG A 31 7.21 -17.67 -12.85
C ARG A 31 8.26 -16.86 -13.61
N LYS A 32 7.92 -16.23 -14.73
CA LYS A 32 8.86 -15.50 -15.58
C LYS A 32 9.38 -14.26 -14.86
N LEU A 33 8.47 -13.42 -14.35
CA LEU A 33 8.83 -12.20 -13.62
C LEU A 33 9.35 -12.55 -12.22
N TRP A 34 8.69 -13.46 -11.52
CA TRP A 34 9.10 -13.86 -10.16
C TRP A 34 10.54 -14.37 -10.09
N ARG A 35 11.01 -15.10 -11.11
CA ARG A 35 12.42 -15.55 -11.19
C ARG A 35 13.43 -14.41 -11.17
N LYS A 36 13.05 -13.20 -11.57
CA LYS A 36 13.88 -11.99 -11.52
C LYS A 36 13.69 -11.24 -10.20
N PHE A 37 12.44 -11.01 -9.79
CA PHE A 37 12.12 -10.26 -8.57
C PHE A 37 12.54 -10.97 -7.28
N ARG A 38 12.71 -12.30 -7.30
CA ARG A 38 13.22 -13.07 -6.14
C ARG A 38 14.74 -13.07 -6.02
N LEU A 39 15.46 -12.51 -7.00
CA LEU A 39 16.93 -12.45 -6.93
C LEU A 39 17.35 -11.48 -5.83
N PRO A 40 18.52 -11.69 -5.22
CA PRO A 40 19.08 -10.73 -4.29
C PRO A 40 19.15 -9.33 -4.91
N CYS A 41 18.82 -8.34 -4.09
CA CYS A 41 18.96 -6.95 -4.44
C CYS A 41 20.44 -6.61 -4.69
N VAL A 42 20.69 -5.77 -5.70
CA VAL A 42 22.05 -5.26 -5.96
C VAL A 42 22.40 -4.16 -4.95
N ASP A 43 21.41 -3.35 -4.59
CA ASP A 43 21.47 -2.35 -3.54
C ASP A 43 20.25 -2.52 -2.64
N ASP A 44 20.48 -2.96 -1.41
CA ASP A 44 19.42 -3.20 -0.42
C ASP A 44 18.70 -1.90 -0.01
N GLY A 45 19.32 -0.73 -0.20
CA GLY A 45 18.71 0.57 0.14
C GLY A 45 17.66 1.04 -0.88
N SER A 46 17.64 0.48 -2.08
CA SER A 46 16.79 0.93 -3.19
C SER A 46 15.95 -0.18 -3.82
N CYS A 47 15.94 -1.37 -3.23
CA CYS A 47 15.30 -2.55 -3.80
C CYS A 47 14.09 -3.00 -2.97
N TYR A 48 12.90 -2.70 -3.49
CA TYR A 48 11.61 -3.00 -2.86
C TYR A 48 10.75 -3.87 -3.79
N PRO A 49 11.09 -5.16 -3.98
CA PRO A 49 10.42 -6.01 -4.96
C PRO A 49 8.92 -6.11 -4.73
N GLU A 50 8.45 -6.03 -3.49
CA GLU A 50 7.03 -6.02 -3.12
C GLU A 50 6.30 -4.73 -3.53
N GLU A 51 7.00 -3.59 -3.70
CA GLU A 51 6.43 -2.35 -4.23
C GLU A 51 6.38 -2.34 -5.77
N HIS A 52 7.05 -3.27 -6.44
CA HIS A 52 7.20 -3.29 -7.89
C HIS A 52 6.58 -4.52 -8.57
N TYR A 53 6.78 -5.72 -8.02
CA TYR A 53 6.39 -6.98 -8.65
C TYR A 53 4.88 -7.06 -8.87
N PHE A 54 4.09 -6.90 -7.81
CA PHE A 54 2.63 -6.98 -7.88
C PHE A 54 2.02 -5.92 -8.79
N PRO A 55 2.31 -4.60 -8.64
CA PRO A 55 1.71 -3.59 -9.50
C PRO A 55 2.14 -3.73 -10.96
N THR A 56 3.37 -4.19 -11.22
CA THR A 56 3.84 -4.43 -12.61
C THR A 56 3.12 -5.62 -13.23
N LEU A 57 3.11 -6.77 -12.55
CA LEU A 57 2.44 -7.98 -13.03
C LEU A 57 0.95 -7.73 -13.27
N LEU A 58 0.25 -7.18 -12.29
CA LEU A 58 -1.20 -6.99 -12.37
C LEU A 58 -1.59 -5.95 -13.43
N SER A 59 -0.78 -4.89 -13.62
CA SER A 59 -1.04 -3.90 -14.67
C SER A 59 -0.81 -4.45 -16.08
N LEU A 60 0.05 -5.46 -16.24
CA LEU A 60 0.29 -6.13 -17.51
C LEU A 60 -0.80 -7.16 -17.83
N GLU A 61 -1.20 -7.96 -16.83
CA GLU A 61 -2.07 -9.12 -17.05
C GLU A 61 -3.57 -8.79 -16.95
N ASP A 62 -3.98 -7.85 -16.09
CA ASP A 62 -5.40 -7.48 -15.91
C ASP A 62 -5.57 -5.99 -15.56
N PRO A 63 -5.27 -5.07 -16.51
CA PRO A 63 -5.31 -3.63 -16.26
C PRO A 63 -6.70 -3.11 -15.90
N GLU A 64 -7.76 -3.70 -16.45
CA GLU A 64 -9.15 -3.29 -16.21
C GLU A 64 -9.72 -3.90 -14.91
N GLY A 65 -9.19 -5.03 -14.46
CA GLY A 65 -9.52 -5.60 -13.16
C GLY A 65 -8.80 -4.96 -11.97
N CYS A 66 -7.96 -3.94 -12.21
CA CYS A 66 -7.18 -3.25 -11.19
C CYS A 66 -7.63 -1.79 -11.01
N SER A 67 -7.99 -1.41 -9.79
CA SER A 67 -8.44 -0.03 -9.47
C SER A 67 -7.33 1.03 -9.54
N ARG A 68 -6.06 0.62 -9.59
CA ARG A 68 -4.88 1.50 -9.44
C ARG A 68 -4.93 2.34 -8.15
N PHE A 69 -5.68 1.88 -7.15
CA PHE A 69 -5.91 2.55 -5.87
C PHE A 69 -5.72 1.56 -4.72
N THR A 70 -5.06 2.00 -3.65
CA THR A 70 -4.96 1.23 -2.39
C THR A 70 -5.97 1.76 -1.37
N LEU A 71 -6.55 0.83 -0.59
CA LEU A 71 -7.45 1.17 0.51
C LEU A 71 -6.72 1.67 1.77
N THR A 72 -5.39 1.79 1.74
CA THR A 72 -4.58 2.26 2.87
C THR A 72 -4.15 3.70 2.70
N ARG A 73 -4.61 4.59 3.58
CA ARG A 73 -4.16 5.97 3.68
C ARG A 73 -2.75 6.02 4.26
N VAL A 74 -1.85 6.70 3.56
CA VAL A 74 -0.48 6.97 4.02
C VAL A 74 -0.22 8.47 3.94
N ASN A 75 0.27 9.05 5.03
CA ASN A 75 0.70 10.44 5.04
C ASN A 75 2.20 10.54 4.77
N TRP A 76 2.57 11.05 3.59
CA TRP A 76 3.97 11.24 3.19
C TRP A 76 4.53 12.63 3.50
N THR A 77 3.73 13.52 4.10
CA THR A 77 4.22 14.84 4.53
C THR A 77 5.33 14.67 5.57
N GLY A 78 6.47 15.32 5.34
CA GLY A 78 7.62 15.24 6.25
C GLY A 78 8.33 13.87 6.25
N SER A 79 8.17 13.08 5.19
CA SER A 79 8.83 11.77 5.05
C SER A 79 10.35 11.87 5.21
N VAL A 80 10.93 10.96 5.99
CA VAL A 80 12.38 10.85 6.23
C VAL A 80 12.81 9.41 5.94
N GLY A 81 13.81 9.23 5.09
CA GLY A 81 14.37 7.90 4.78
C GLY A 81 13.35 6.89 4.22
N GLY A 82 12.36 7.36 3.45
CA GLY A 82 11.30 6.49 2.91
C GLY A 82 10.23 6.09 3.94
N HIS A 83 10.22 6.68 5.13
CA HIS A 83 9.19 6.43 6.14
C HIS A 83 8.11 7.52 6.13
N PRO A 84 6.82 7.15 6.08
CA PRO A 84 5.73 8.11 6.17
C PRO A 84 5.59 8.67 7.60
N HIS A 85 4.83 9.75 7.73
CA HIS A 85 4.47 10.35 9.01
C HIS A 85 3.90 9.31 9.97
N THR A 86 4.33 9.40 11.23
CA THR A 86 3.84 8.56 12.32
C THR A 86 3.00 9.41 13.26
N TYR A 87 1.69 9.19 13.25
CA TYR A 87 0.75 9.85 14.15
C TYR A 87 1.02 9.43 15.60
N GLY A 88 1.28 10.43 16.46
CA GLY A 88 1.45 10.24 17.89
C GLY A 88 0.12 10.23 18.67
N ALA A 89 0.20 9.92 19.97
CA ALA A 89 -0.97 9.91 20.85
C ALA A 89 -1.74 11.23 20.89
N ASN A 90 -1.02 12.36 20.79
CA ASN A 90 -1.59 13.71 20.81
C ASN A 90 -2.32 14.09 19.50
N GLU A 91 -2.11 13.35 18.41
CA GLU A 91 -2.79 13.60 17.13
C GLU A 91 -4.08 12.79 16.99
N VAL A 92 -4.21 11.67 17.72
CA VAL A 92 -5.39 10.81 17.66
C VAL A 92 -6.62 11.58 18.11
N SER A 93 -7.59 11.67 17.19
CA SER A 93 -8.85 12.33 17.46
C SER A 93 -9.94 11.82 16.50
N PRO A 94 -11.23 11.96 16.86
CA PRO A 94 -12.32 11.67 15.94
C PRO A 94 -12.21 12.43 14.61
N ARG A 95 -11.71 13.66 14.65
CA ARG A 95 -11.49 14.50 13.46
C ARG A 95 -10.42 13.90 12.55
N LEU A 96 -9.30 13.42 13.12
CA LEU A 96 -8.24 12.76 12.36
C LEU A 96 -8.78 11.50 11.68
N ILE A 97 -9.47 10.61 12.40
CA ILE A 97 -9.98 9.35 11.82
C ILE A 97 -10.93 9.63 10.64
N ARG A 98 -11.86 10.58 10.80
CA ARG A 98 -12.77 10.96 9.70
C ARG A 98 -12.05 11.57 8.50
N SER A 99 -10.98 12.32 8.71
CA SER A 99 -10.20 12.89 7.61
C SER A 99 -9.39 11.82 6.87
N LEU A 100 -8.85 10.84 7.59
CA LEU A 100 -8.08 9.73 7.00
C LEU A 100 -8.91 8.82 6.11
N ARG A 101 -10.21 8.68 6.37
CA ARG A 101 -11.13 7.89 5.53
C ARG A 101 -11.31 8.47 4.13
N ARG A 102 -11.29 9.81 4.00
CA ARG A 102 -11.61 10.47 2.73
C ARG A 102 -10.48 10.31 1.73
N SER A 103 -10.83 9.99 0.49
CA SER A 103 -9.91 10.00 -0.64
C SER A 103 -10.38 10.95 -1.75
N ASN A 104 -9.53 11.17 -2.74
CA ASN A 104 -9.88 11.90 -3.97
C ASN A 104 -10.36 10.96 -5.09
N SER A 105 -10.52 9.67 -4.79
CA SER A 105 -11.04 8.63 -5.69
C SER A 105 -12.54 8.43 -5.44
N SER A 106 -13.17 7.56 -6.22
CA SER A 106 -14.53 7.06 -5.95
C SER A 106 -14.60 6.11 -4.74
N LEU A 107 -13.45 5.76 -4.15
CA LEU A 107 -13.32 4.82 -3.04
C LEU A 107 -12.75 5.51 -1.81
N ASP A 108 -13.30 5.24 -0.63
CA ASP A 108 -12.70 5.68 0.64
C ASP A 108 -11.51 4.78 1.05
N TYR A 109 -10.68 5.29 1.95
CA TYR A 109 -9.67 4.51 2.65
C TYR A 109 -10.28 3.74 3.82
N PHE A 110 -9.92 2.47 3.93
CA PHE A 110 -10.42 1.56 4.96
C PHE A 110 -9.34 1.30 6.03
N PHE A 111 -8.08 1.54 5.67
CA PHE A 111 -6.94 1.41 6.57
C PHE A 111 -6.13 2.71 6.57
N ALA A 112 -5.36 2.95 7.64
CA ALA A 112 -4.42 4.06 7.69
C ALA A 112 -3.13 3.66 8.41
N ARG A 113 -2.02 4.26 8.01
CA ARG A 113 -0.72 4.17 8.67
C ARG A 113 0.06 5.49 8.55
N LYS A 114 1.02 5.79 9.42
CA LYS A 114 1.53 4.98 10.55
C LYS A 114 1.09 5.60 11.87
N PHE A 115 0.83 4.78 12.87
CA PHE A 115 0.51 5.22 14.22
C PHE A 115 1.60 4.73 15.17
N SER A 116 1.99 5.55 16.15
CA SER A 116 2.95 5.16 17.19
C SER A 116 2.28 4.21 18.21
N PRO A 117 3.03 3.38 18.95
CA PRO A 117 2.43 2.50 19.97
C PRO A 117 1.59 3.26 21.02
N GLU A 118 1.99 4.49 21.35
CA GLU A 118 1.32 5.35 22.34
C GLU A 118 -0.08 5.78 21.89
N SER A 119 -0.35 5.74 20.58
CA SER A 119 -1.67 6.04 20.01
C SER A 119 -2.75 5.01 20.36
N LEU A 120 -2.36 3.79 20.76
CA LEU A 120 -3.27 2.66 20.94
C LEU A 120 -4.42 3.01 21.90
N ARG A 121 -4.10 3.61 23.05
CA ARG A 121 -5.13 3.96 24.04
C ARG A 121 -6.18 4.90 23.45
N GLY A 122 -5.74 5.99 22.80
CA GLY A 122 -6.65 6.96 22.19
C GLY A 122 -7.48 6.36 21.05
N LEU A 123 -6.90 5.44 20.27
CA LEU A 123 -7.61 4.72 19.22
C LEU A 123 -8.70 3.80 19.79
N MET A 124 -8.39 3.06 20.86
CA MET A 124 -9.36 2.19 21.55
C MET A 124 -10.48 2.99 22.21
N GLU A 125 -10.17 4.15 22.80
CA GLU A 125 -11.16 5.03 23.44
C GLU A 125 -12.22 5.58 22.46
N ILE A 126 -11.88 5.69 21.16
CA ILE A 126 -12.81 6.18 20.11
C ILE A 126 -13.29 5.08 19.17
N ALA A 127 -12.98 3.81 19.45
CA ALA A 127 -13.20 2.71 18.51
C ALA A 127 -14.69 2.54 18.16
N ASP A 128 -15.54 2.37 19.17
CA ASP A 128 -16.97 2.08 18.99
C ASP A 128 -17.79 3.30 18.56
N ASP A 129 -17.29 4.50 18.81
CA ASP A 129 -18.01 5.75 18.50
C ASP A 129 -17.57 6.39 17.18
N VAL A 130 -16.40 6.01 16.65
CA VAL A 130 -15.82 6.65 15.46
C VAL A 130 -15.22 5.65 14.48
N ILE A 131 -14.43 4.67 14.93
CA ILE A 131 -13.72 3.76 14.01
C ILE A 131 -14.66 2.68 13.46
N PHE A 132 -15.62 2.20 14.26
CA PHE A 132 -16.58 1.19 13.84
C PHE A 132 -17.97 1.74 13.55
N ARG A 133 -18.12 3.07 13.55
CA ARG A 133 -19.32 3.73 13.04
C ARG A 133 -19.06 4.23 11.62
N ASP A 134 -20.07 4.04 10.78
CA ASP A 134 -20.12 4.58 9.42
C ASP A 134 -20.62 6.04 9.42
#